data_AF-A0A2N9X9Z2-F1
#
_entry.id   AF-A0A2N9X9Z2-F1
#
_cell.length_a   1.000
_cell.length_b   1.000
_cell.length_c   1.000
_cell.angle_alpha   90.00
_cell.angle_beta   90.00
_cell.angle_gamma   90.00
#
_symmetry.space_group_name_H-M   'P 1'
#
loop_
_entity.id
_entity.type
_entity.pdbx_description
1 polymer ?
#
loop_
_entity_poly.entity_id
_entity_poly.type
_entity_poly.pdbx_seq_one_letter_code
_entity_poly.pdbx_strand_id
1 'polypeptide(L)'
;MYQFFIDTWAALRMQFYPKTHYRYSPFIFIAVLLALGLMSIANMSPFLGHQPGISAFIMVLTVLRWAVLSFSMQSILSYYNRQPGQWYGYILVTEALTLPMVAILYFPHALALPGMAWMIWTIVVQVGGFVRISQQNVFKVALAYIVYCFITCLVGSVVLLIFSGMGWLDLNTMAQSFQQMVTLPAAENGLR
;
A
#
# COMPACT_ATOMS: atom_id res chain seq x y z
N MET A 1 -18.01 -9.47 -6.56
CA MET A 1 -16.68 -9.34 -7.19
C MET A 1 -16.71 -8.56 -8.49
N TYR A 2 -17.62 -8.86 -9.44
CA TYR A 2 -17.66 -8.16 -10.74
C TYR A 2 -17.78 -6.63 -10.64
N GLN A 3 -18.63 -6.11 -9.76
CA GLN A 3 -18.75 -4.66 -9.50
C GLN A 3 -17.44 -4.02 -9.04
N PHE A 4 -16.66 -4.69 -8.19
CA PHE A 4 -15.38 -4.19 -7.71
C PHE A 4 -14.39 -3.96 -8.87
N PHE A 5 -14.29 -4.91 -9.80
CA PHE A 5 -13.42 -4.75 -10.97
C PHE A 5 -13.87 -3.62 -11.90
N ILE A 6 -15.18 -3.45 -12.08
CA ILE A 6 -15.72 -2.32 -12.85
C ILE A 6 -15.36 -1.00 -12.17
N ASP A 7 -15.51 -0.93 -10.85
CA ASP A 7 -15.18 0.28 -10.07
C ASP A 7 -13.68 0.58 -10.10
N THR A 8 -12.82 -0.45 -10.04
CA THR A 8 -11.37 -0.34 -10.22
C THR A 8 -11.02 0.18 -11.60
N TRP A 9 -11.68 -0.33 -12.64
CA TRP A 9 -11.48 0.13 -14.01
C TRP A 9 -11.99 1.56 -14.23
N ALA A 10 -13.12 1.91 -13.62
CA ALA A 10 -13.67 3.27 -13.65
C ALA A 10 -12.75 4.26 -12.93
N ALA A 11 -12.23 3.89 -11.75
CA ALA A 11 -11.25 4.69 -11.02
C ALA A 11 -9.98 4.90 -11.85
N LEU A 12 -9.49 3.86 -12.55
CA LEU A 12 -8.36 3.97 -13.46
C LEU A 12 -8.59 4.97 -14.61
N ARG A 13 -9.84 5.08 -15.09
CA ARG A 13 -10.27 6.07 -16.09
C ARG A 13 -10.62 7.44 -15.48
N MET A 14 -10.33 7.66 -14.19
CA MET A 14 -10.68 8.87 -13.44
C MET A 14 -12.18 9.17 -13.37
N GLN A 15 -13.01 8.14 -13.57
CA GLN A 15 -14.47 8.23 -13.40
C GLN A 15 -14.81 7.88 -11.95
N PHE A 16 -14.87 8.91 -11.12
CA PHE A 16 -15.08 8.75 -9.68
C PHE A 16 -16.56 8.85 -9.30
N TYR A 17 -17.00 7.94 -8.44
CA TYR A 17 -18.36 7.89 -7.91
C TYR A 17 -18.43 8.49 -6.49
N PRO A 18 -19.62 8.90 -6.01
CA PRO A 18 -19.78 9.38 -4.64
C PRO A 18 -19.43 8.31 -3.59
N LYS A 19 -18.99 8.75 -2.39
CA LYS A 19 -18.49 7.89 -1.30
C LYS A 19 -19.42 6.74 -0.92
N THR A 20 -20.73 6.94 -1.04
CA THR A 20 -21.77 5.97 -0.68
C THR A 20 -21.85 4.77 -1.63
N HIS A 21 -21.26 4.89 -2.82
CA HIS A 21 -21.23 3.83 -3.83
C HIS A 21 -20.24 2.71 -3.49
N TYR A 22 -19.14 3.06 -2.81
CA TYR A 22 -18.05 2.13 -2.47
C TYR A 22 -18.34 1.26 -1.22
N ARG A 23 -19.51 0.63 -1.18
CA ARG A 23 -19.88 -0.31 -0.12
C ARG A 23 -19.68 -1.75 -0.60
N TYR A 24 -18.55 -2.33 -0.23
CA TYR A 24 -18.22 -3.72 -0.55
C TYR A 24 -18.53 -4.67 0.59
N SER A 25 -18.75 -5.93 0.24
CA SER A 25 -18.89 -7.02 1.22
C SER A 25 -17.56 -7.27 1.95
N PRO A 26 -17.55 -7.61 3.25
CA PRO A 26 -16.35 -7.93 4.01
C PRO A 26 -15.45 -8.98 3.35
N PHE A 27 -16.02 -9.92 2.60
CA PHE A 27 -15.26 -10.93 1.85
C PHE A 27 -14.34 -10.31 0.80
N ILE A 28 -14.75 -9.22 0.15
CA ILE A 28 -13.93 -8.51 -0.84
C ILE A 28 -12.77 -7.80 -0.15
N PHE A 29 -13.01 -7.20 1.03
CA PHE A 29 -11.95 -6.59 1.83
C PHE A 29 -10.88 -7.62 2.19
N ILE A 30 -11.29 -8.78 2.72
CA ILE A 30 -10.36 -9.85 3.11
C ILE A 30 -9.56 -10.32 1.89
N ALA A 31 -10.22 -10.60 0.76
CA ALA A 31 -9.55 -11.09 -0.45
C ALA A 31 -8.52 -10.09 -0.99
N VAL A 32 -8.87 -8.81 -1.07
CA VAL A 32 -7.97 -7.77 -1.58
C VAL A 32 -6.82 -7.49 -0.60
N LEU A 33 -7.11 -7.39 0.70
CA LEU A 33 -6.06 -7.20 1.72
C LEU A 33 -5.08 -8.36 1.76
N LEU A 34 -5.58 -9.59 1.62
CA LEU A 34 -4.73 -10.78 1.53
C LEU A 34 -3.85 -10.75 0.28
N ALA A 35 -4.42 -10.38 -0.88
CA ALA A 35 -3.65 -10.24 -2.12
C ALA A 35 -2.57 -9.15 -2.02
N LEU A 36 -2.91 -8.00 -1.42
CA LEU A 36 -1.96 -6.91 -1.16
C LEU A 36 -0.88 -7.34 -0.18
N GLY A 37 -1.23 -8.08 0.87
CA GLY A 37 -0.27 -8.61 1.83
C GLY A 37 0.71 -9.58 1.19
N LEU A 38 0.23 -10.52 0.37
CA LEU A 38 1.08 -11.44 -0.39
C LEU A 38 2.02 -10.69 -1.35
N MET A 39 1.50 -9.67 -2.05
CA MET A 39 2.31 -8.82 -2.90
C MET A 39 3.36 -8.04 -2.11
N SER A 40 3.00 -7.47 -0.95
CA SER A 40 3.94 -6.78 -0.06
C SER A 40 5.01 -7.72 0.46
N ILE A 41 4.65 -8.97 0.81
CA ILE A 41 5.62 -10.00 1.20
C ILE A 41 6.58 -10.26 0.05
N ALA A 42 6.09 -10.45 -1.16
CA ALA A 42 6.93 -10.73 -2.34
C ALA A 42 7.87 -9.55 -2.69
N ASN A 43 7.42 -8.31 -2.48
CA ASN A 43 8.24 -7.13 -2.71
C ASN A 43 9.28 -6.90 -1.60
N MET A 44 8.95 -7.22 -0.35
CA MET A 44 9.82 -6.95 0.81
C MET A 44 10.64 -8.16 1.28
N SER A 45 10.31 -9.38 0.85
CA SER A 45 11.04 -10.60 1.22
C SER A 45 12.50 -10.60 0.77
N PRO A 46 12.90 -9.99 -0.37
CA PRO A 46 14.31 -9.85 -0.70
C PRO A 46 15.02 -8.98 0.35
N PHE A 47 14.39 -7.90 0.80
CA PHE A 47 14.95 -6.90 1.71
C PHE A 47 15.04 -7.33 3.17
N LEU A 48 14.05 -8.06 3.63
CA LEU A 48 13.91 -8.38 5.04
C LEU A 48 14.30 -9.84 5.34
N GLY A 49 14.32 -10.71 4.33
CA GLY A 49 14.59 -12.14 4.47
C GLY A 49 13.32 -13.00 4.41
N HIS A 50 13.50 -14.32 4.33
CA HIS A 50 12.43 -15.29 4.09
C HIS A 50 11.89 -15.97 5.37
N GLN A 51 12.02 -15.32 6.53
CA GLN A 51 11.56 -15.89 7.79
C GLN A 51 10.02 -15.79 7.91
N PRO A 52 9.34 -16.82 8.47
CA PRO A 52 7.88 -16.80 8.61
C PRO A 52 7.38 -15.64 9.49
N GLY A 53 8.16 -15.23 10.50
CA GLY A 53 7.83 -14.07 11.33
C GLY A 53 7.85 -12.75 10.57
N ILE A 54 8.70 -12.62 9.54
CA ILE A 54 8.78 -11.45 8.67
C ILE A 54 7.58 -11.41 7.72
N SER A 55 7.16 -12.56 7.19
CA SER A 55 5.94 -12.64 6.38
C SER A 55 4.70 -12.23 7.18
N ALA A 56 4.57 -12.72 8.43
CA ALA A 56 3.48 -12.32 9.33
C ALA A 56 3.53 -10.82 9.66
N PHE A 57 4.72 -10.29 9.93
CA PHE A 57 4.94 -8.86 10.19
C PHE A 57 4.50 -7.99 9.00
N ILE A 58 4.92 -8.32 7.77
CA ILE A 58 4.55 -7.58 6.57
C ILE A 58 3.04 -7.65 6.33
N MET A 59 2.41 -8.82 6.50
CA MET A 59 0.96 -8.97 6.36
C MET A 59 0.19 -8.05 7.33
N VAL A 60 0.60 -8.04 8.61
CA VAL A 60 0.00 -7.17 9.63
C VAL A 60 0.21 -5.70 9.29
N LEU A 61 1.41 -5.32 8.87
CA LEU A 61 1.71 -3.96 8.44
C LEU A 61 0.87 -3.53 7.24
N THR A 62 0.64 -4.39 6.24
CA THR A 62 -0.18 -4.06 5.07
C THR A 62 -1.63 -3.76 5.46
N VAL A 63 -2.21 -4.56 6.35
CA VAL A 63 -3.57 -4.33 6.86
C VAL A 63 -3.63 -3.04 7.68
N LEU A 64 -2.65 -2.81 8.56
CA LEU A 64 -2.57 -1.60 9.36
C LEU A 64 -2.37 -0.34 8.51
N ARG A 65 -1.52 -0.41 7.48
CA ARG A 65 -1.30 0.68 6.53
C ARG A 65 -2.61 1.12 5.87
N TRP A 66 -3.36 0.15 5.38
CA TRP A 66 -4.69 0.39 4.79
C TRP A 66 -5.66 1.01 5.80
N ALA A 67 -5.67 0.51 7.05
CA ALA A 67 -6.52 1.03 8.11
C ALA A 67 -6.14 2.47 8.52
N VAL A 68 -4.84 2.75 8.66
CA VAL A 68 -4.29 4.07 9.01
C VAL A 68 -4.55 5.08 7.89
N LEU A 69 -4.41 4.69 6.62
CA LEU A 69 -4.76 5.56 5.49
C LEU A 69 -6.24 5.91 5.52
N SER A 70 -7.09 4.91 5.72
CA SER A 70 -8.53 5.11 5.80
C SER A 70 -8.94 5.99 6.97
N PHE A 71 -8.34 5.79 8.14
CA PHE A 71 -8.59 6.60 9.33
C PHE A 71 -8.10 8.04 9.17
N SER A 72 -6.89 8.23 8.62
CA SER A 72 -6.32 9.56 8.38
C SER A 72 -7.17 10.36 7.39
N MET A 73 -7.55 9.73 6.28
CA MET A 73 -8.41 10.33 5.27
C MET A 73 -9.81 10.60 5.80
N GLN A 74 -10.40 9.68 6.56
CA GLN A 74 -11.68 9.92 7.22
C GLN A 74 -11.58 11.09 8.19
N SER A 75 -10.59 11.13 9.08
CA SER A 75 -10.49 12.17 10.11
C SER A 75 -10.32 13.55 9.50
N ILE A 76 -9.42 13.71 8.53
CA ILE A 76 -9.10 15.01 7.96
C ILE A 76 -10.14 15.44 6.93
N LEU A 77 -10.56 14.55 6.03
CA LEU A 77 -11.54 14.92 5.02
C LEU A 77 -12.95 15.01 5.60
N SER A 78 -13.33 14.21 6.62
CA SER A 78 -14.62 14.34 7.29
C SER A 78 -14.72 15.59 8.16
N TYR A 79 -13.60 16.10 8.67
CA TYR A 79 -13.60 17.37 9.40
C TYR A 79 -14.02 18.53 8.49
N TYR A 80 -13.60 18.52 7.22
CA TYR A 80 -13.90 19.59 6.26
C TYR A 80 -15.07 19.29 5.32
N ASN A 81 -15.48 18.04 5.17
CA ASN A 81 -16.52 17.64 4.24
C ASN A 81 -17.73 17.05 4.99
N ARG A 82 -18.90 17.69 4.85
CA ARG A 82 -20.18 17.25 5.44
C ARG A 82 -20.83 16.06 4.72
N GLN A 83 -20.20 15.50 3.68
CA GLN A 83 -20.76 14.36 2.96
C GLN A 83 -20.65 13.06 3.77
N PRO A 84 -21.79 12.38 4.06
CA PRO A 84 -21.80 11.10 4.76
C PRO A 84 -21.19 9.99 3.89
N GLY A 85 -20.35 9.16 4.49
CA GLY A 85 -19.71 8.02 3.81
C GLY A 85 -18.37 7.66 4.43
N GLN A 86 -17.90 6.45 4.12
CA GLN A 86 -16.62 5.92 4.58
C GLN A 86 -15.65 5.77 3.41
N TRP A 87 -14.37 6.10 3.61
CA TRP A 87 -13.35 6.03 2.55
C TRP A 87 -12.75 4.63 2.31
N TYR A 88 -13.06 3.66 3.18
CA TYR A 88 -12.49 2.30 3.15
C TYR A 88 -12.59 1.64 1.78
N GLY A 89 -13.76 1.71 1.13
CA GLY A 89 -13.99 1.06 -0.16
C GLY A 89 -13.24 1.71 -1.31
N TYR A 90 -13.22 3.05 -1.37
CA TYR A 90 -12.44 3.78 -2.38
C TYR A 90 -10.95 3.49 -2.24
N ILE A 91 -10.43 3.49 -1.01
CA ILE A 91 -9.03 3.17 -0.73
C ILE A 91 -8.73 1.73 -1.17
N LEU A 92 -9.58 0.77 -0.85
CA LEU A 92 -9.42 -0.62 -1.26
C LEU A 92 -9.32 -0.75 -2.80
N VAL A 93 -10.17 -0.03 -3.53
CA VAL A 93 -10.16 -0.01 -5.00
C VAL A 93 -8.85 0.56 -5.54
N THR A 94 -8.37 1.67 -4.97
CA THR A 94 -7.11 2.30 -5.40
C THR A 94 -5.88 1.48 -5.02
N GLU A 95 -5.89 0.83 -3.87
CA GLU A 95 -4.81 -0.07 -3.45
C GLU A 95 -4.76 -1.30 -4.35
N ALA A 96 -5.92 -1.85 -4.76
CA ALA A 96 -5.97 -2.97 -5.69
C ALA A 96 -5.36 -2.65 -7.07
N LEU A 97 -5.30 -1.37 -7.47
CA LEU A 97 -4.59 -0.97 -8.69
C LEU A 97 -3.08 -1.21 -8.61
N THR A 98 -2.53 -1.44 -7.42
CA THR A 98 -1.11 -1.80 -7.27
C THR A 98 -0.85 -3.28 -7.51
N LEU A 99 -1.87 -4.16 -7.46
CA LEU A 99 -1.72 -5.61 -7.64
C LEU A 99 -1.01 -6.02 -8.95
N PRO A 100 -1.26 -5.38 -10.11
CA PRO A 100 -0.55 -5.69 -11.35
C PRO A 100 0.98 -5.53 -11.25
N MET A 101 1.48 -4.76 -10.28
CA MET A 101 2.92 -4.60 -10.06
C MET A 101 3.61 -5.91 -9.65
N VAL A 102 2.85 -6.92 -9.17
CA VAL A 102 3.41 -8.26 -8.95
C VAL A 102 4.03 -8.84 -10.23
N ALA A 103 3.54 -8.45 -11.41
CA ALA A 103 4.10 -8.88 -12.70
C ALA A 103 5.56 -8.45 -12.89
N ILE A 104 5.99 -7.35 -12.27
CA ILE A 104 7.38 -6.85 -12.33
C ILE A 104 8.33 -7.85 -11.68
N LEU A 105 7.88 -8.59 -10.65
CA LEU A 105 8.69 -9.62 -10.00
C LEU A 105 9.01 -10.78 -10.95
N TYR A 106 8.16 -11.04 -11.95
CA TYR A 106 8.38 -12.10 -12.94
C TYR A 106 9.13 -11.62 -14.18
N PHE A 107 8.89 -10.37 -14.63
CA PHE A 107 9.51 -9.80 -15.83
C PHE A 107 10.15 -8.43 -15.56
N PRO A 108 11.19 -8.35 -14.70
CA PRO A 108 11.73 -7.07 -14.23
C PRO A 108 12.29 -6.21 -15.36
N HIS A 109 12.97 -6.81 -16.35
CA HIS A 109 13.63 -6.05 -17.42
C HIS A 109 12.66 -5.43 -18.44
N ALA A 110 11.52 -6.08 -18.70
CA ALA A 110 10.51 -5.58 -19.63
C ALA A 110 9.50 -4.63 -18.96
N LEU A 111 9.22 -4.86 -17.67
CA LEU A 111 8.15 -4.17 -16.94
C LEU A 111 8.63 -3.10 -15.95
N ALA A 112 9.94 -2.89 -15.76
CA ALA A 112 10.43 -1.85 -14.85
C ALA A 112 9.94 -0.44 -15.24
N LEU A 113 10.13 -0.03 -16.50
CA LEU A 113 9.70 1.28 -17.00
C LEU A 113 8.16 1.43 -17.01
N PRO A 114 7.39 0.47 -17.60
CA PRO A 114 5.93 0.47 -17.51
C PRO A 114 5.42 0.45 -16.06
N GLY A 115 6.11 -0.26 -15.18
CA GLY A 115 5.80 -0.38 -13.76
C GLY A 115 5.94 0.93 -13.01
N MET A 116 7.01 1.70 -13.26
CA MET A 116 7.16 3.03 -12.68
C MET A 116 6.06 3.98 -13.17
N ALA A 117 5.78 3.98 -14.49
CA ALA A 117 4.70 4.79 -15.05
C ALA A 117 3.34 4.40 -14.45
N TRP A 118 3.09 3.10 -14.26
CA TRP A 118 1.88 2.59 -13.62
C TRP A 118 1.78 3.05 -12.17
N MET A 119 2.86 2.96 -11.39
CA MET A 119 2.89 3.41 -10.00
C MET A 119 2.57 4.90 -9.88
N ILE A 120 3.17 5.74 -10.72
CA ILE A 120 2.86 7.18 -10.77
C ILE A 120 1.37 7.37 -11.11
N TRP A 121 0.85 6.65 -12.11
CA TRP A 121 -0.55 6.74 -12.48
C TRP A 121 -1.50 6.35 -11.33
N THR A 122 -1.19 5.28 -10.59
CA THR A 122 -2.01 4.84 -9.44
C THR A 122 -2.07 5.92 -8.35
N ILE A 123 -0.95 6.63 -8.10
CA ILE A 123 -0.91 7.76 -7.16
C ILE A 123 -1.77 8.91 -7.67
N VAL A 124 -1.68 9.25 -8.96
CA VAL A 124 -2.50 10.30 -9.57
C VAL A 124 -4.00 9.95 -9.49
N VAL A 125 -4.37 8.70 -9.76
CA VAL A 125 -5.75 8.21 -9.62
C VAL A 125 -6.20 8.32 -8.17
N GLN A 126 -5.38 7.87 -7.22
CA GLN A 126 -5.73 7.86 -5.80
C GLN A 126 -5.92 9.27 -5.25
N VAL A 127 -4.94 10.17 -5.47
CA VAL A 127 -5.01 11.59 -5.08
C VAL A 127 -6.13 12.32 -5.82
N GLY A 128 -6.26 12.09 -7.12
CA GLY A 128 -7.27 12.71 -7.98
C GLY A 128 -8.69 12.36 -7.53
N GLY A 129 -8.95 11.10 -7.19
CA GLY A 129 -10.26 10.71 -6.66
C GLY A 129 -10.49 11.20 -5.24
N PHE A 130 -9.47 11.33 -4.38
CA PHE A 130 -9.65 12.02 -3.10
C PHE A 130 -10.07 13.47 -3.30
N VAL A 131 -9.42 14.22 -4.19
CA VAL A 131 -9.76 15.62 -4.49
C VAL A 131 -11.17 15.72 -5.08
N ARG A 132 -11.48 14.91 -6.11
CA ARG A 132 -12.80 14.92 -6.77
C ARG A 132 -13.94 14.47 -5.86
N ILE A 133 -13.78 13.38 -5.12
CA ILE A 133 -14.84 12.84 -4.26
C ILE A 133 -15.01 13.70 -3.01
N SER A 134 -13.92 14.24 -2.47
CA SER A 134 -14.01 15.08 -1.28
C SER A 134 -14.43 16.52 -1.59
N GLN A 135 -14.32 16.96 -2.84
CA GLN A 135 -14.50 18.35 -3.26
C GLN A 135 -13.60 19.32 -2.45
N GLN A 136 -12.40 18.85 -2.06
CA GLN A 136 -11.42 19.62 -1.28
C GLN A 136 -10.17 19.89 -2.11
N ASN A 137 -9.43 20.93 -1.71
CA ASN A 137 -8.15 21.26 -2.34
C ASN A 137 -7.11 20.16 -2.15
N VAL A 138 -6.22 20.02 -3.15
CA VAL A 138 -5.07 19.10 -3.14
C VAL A 138 -4.23 19.25 -1.87
N PHE A 139 -4.06 20.48 -1.36
CA PHE A 139 -3.32 20.74 -0.11
C PHE A 139 -3.89 20.03 1.11
N LYS A 140 -5.21 19.89 1.23
CA LYS A 140 -5.83 19.17 2.36
C LYS A 140 -5.64 17.66 2.23
N VAL A 141 -5.69 17.15 1.00
CA VAL A 141 -5.36 15.75 0.71
C VAL A 141 -3.89 15.49 1.02
N ALA A 142 -2.98 16.40 0.65
CA ALA A 142 -1.56 16.32 0.99
C ALA A 142 -1.33 16.34 2.52
N LEU A 143 -2.04 17.20 3.26
CA LEU A 143 -1.99 17.22 4.73
C LEU A 143 -2.46 15.88 5.32
N ALA A 144 -3.49 15.25 4.74
CA ALA A 144 -3.92 13.92 5.14
C ALA A 144 -2.86 12.84 4.88
N TYR A 145 -2.12 12.94 3.77
CA TYR A 145 -0.97 12.07 3.51
C TYR A 145 0.19 12.31 4.48
N ILE A 146 0.46 13.56 4.88
CA ILE A 146 1.48 13.87 5.88
C ILE A 146 1.13 13.22 7.22
N VAL A 147 -0.11 13.40 7.70
CA VAL A 147 -0.57 12.78 8.95
C VAL A 147 -0.54 11.25 8.85
N TYR A 148 -0.99 10.70 7.73
CA TYR A 148 -0.89 9.26 7.43
C TYR A 148 0.56 8.77 7.52
N CYS A 149 1.53 9.51 6.99
CA CYS A 149 2.95 9.16 7.05
C CYS A 149 3.44 9.06 8.50
N PHE A 150 3.16 10.09 9.31
CA PHE A 150 3.53 10.09 10.73
C PHE A 150 2.90 8.94 11.51
N ILE A 151 1.59 8.71 11.35
CA ILE A 151 0.90 7.63 12.05
C ILE A 151 1.41 6.27 11.59
N THR A 152 1.68 6.10 10.29
CA THR A 152 2.22 4.84 9.75
C THR A 152 3.63 4.56 10.29
N CYS A 153 4.48 5.57 10.42
CA CYS A 153 5.80 5.43 11.05
C CYS A 153 5.69 5.02 12.52
N LEU A 154 4.77 5.63 13.28
CA LEU A 154 4.53 5.30 14.68
C LEU A 154 3.99 3.87 14.85
N VAL A 155 2.93 3.54 14.11
CA VAL A 155 2.32 2.20 14.13
C VAL A 155 3.32 1.15 13.67
N GLY A 156 4.07 1.42 12.61
CA GLY A 156 5.12 0.53 12.11
C GLY A 156 6.20 0.26 13.17
N SER A 157 6.64 1.31 13.86
CA SER A 157 7.61 1.18 14.97
C SER A 157 7.07 0.35 16.12
N VAL A 158 5.82 0.58 16.53
CA VAL A 158 5.17 -0.18 17.61
C VAL A 158 5.04 -1.66 17.24
N VAL A 159 4.58 -1.96 16.02
CA VAL A 159 4.44 -3.35 15.55
C VAL A 159 5.80 -4.03 15.49
N LEU A 160 6.84 -3.34 15.02
CA LEU A 160 8.21 -3.87 15.00
C LEU A 160 8.70 -4.22 16.40
N LEU A 161 8.47 -3.34 17.39
CA LEU A 161 8.84 -3.61 18.78
C LEU A 161 8.07 -4.79 19.37
N ILE A 162 6.78 -4.93 19.06
CA ILE A 162 5.97 -6.07 19.52
C ILE A 162 6.49 -7.39 18.93
N PHE A 163 6.73 -7.44 17.61
CA PHE A 163 7.22 -8.63 16.93
C PHE A 163 8.64 -9.01 17.35
N SER A 164 9.49 -8.00 17.59
CA SER A 164 10.84 -8.20 18.12
C SER A 164 10.79 -8.69 19.58
N GLY A 165 9.95 -8.09 20.43
CA GLY A 165 9.78 -8.49 21.82
C GLY A 165 9.19 -9.89 22.01
N MET A 166 8.38 -10.36 21.06
CA MET A 166 7.88 -11.75 21.01
C MET A 166 8.92 -12.76 20.50
N GLY A 167 10.10 -12.31 20.05
CA GLY A 167 11.13 -13.15 19.45
C GLY A 167 10.76 -13.69 18.06
N TRP A 168 9.69 -13.18 17.45
CA TRP A 168 9.26 -13.58 16.11
C TRP A 168 10.09 -12.93 15.00
N LEU A 169 10.75 -11.82 15.31
CA LEU A 169 11.53 -11.02 14.36
C LEU A 169 12.89 -10.67 14.98
N ASP A 170 13.97 -11.16 14.38
CA ASP A 170 15.34 -10.84 14.80
C ASP A 170 15.89 -9.68 13.98
N LEU A 171 15.96 -8.52 14.62
CA LEU A 171 16.44 -7.27 14.04
C LEU A 171 17.88 -7.39 13.52
N ASN A 172 18.69 -8.26 14.11
CA ASN A 172 20.07 -8.48 13.65
C ASN A 172 20.09 -9.21 12.31
N THR A 173 19.22 -10.21 12.12
CA THR A 173 19.10 -10.92 10.83
C THR A 173 18.51 -10.04 9.74
N MET A 174 17.59 -9.13 10.07
CA MET A 174 17.10 -8.12 9.12
C MET A 174 18.21 -7.14 8.73
N ALA A 175 18.97 -6.64 9.72
CA ALA A 175 20.09 -5.72 9.46
C ALA A 175 21.18 -6.38 8.61
N GLN A 176 21.48 -7.65 8.85
CA GLN A 176 22.42 -8.43 8.03
C GLN A 176 21.92 -8.63 6.60
N SER A 177 20.65 -8.98 6.41
CA SER A 177 20.04 -9.14 5.07
C SER A 177 20.08 -7.83 4.28
N PHE A 178 19.82 -6.71 4.96
CA PHE A 178 19.91 -5.38 4.38
C PHE A 178 21.37 -5.02 4.01
N GLN A 179 22.32 -5.27 4.92
CA GLN A 179 23.74 -5.03 4.67
C GLN A 179 24.27 -5.85 3.49
N GLN A 180 23.91 -7.13 3.39
CA GLN A 180 24.33 -7.99 2.28
C GLN A 180 23.96 -7.39 0.93
N MET A 181 22.75 -6.82 0.79
CA MET A 181 22.36 -6.12 -0.43
C MET A 181 23.09 -4.81 -0.66
N VAL A 182 23.34 -4.01 0.38
CA VAL A 182 24.09 -2.74 0.25
C VAL A 182 25.57 -2.98 -0.06
N THR A 183 26.14 -4.11 0.36
CA THR A 183 27.53 -4.52 0.07
C THR A 183 27.69 -5.31 -1.24
N LEU A 184 26.60 -5.63 -1.93
CA LEU A 184 26.60 -6.26 -3.26
C LEU A 184 26.79 -5.31 -4.48
N PRO A 185 27.38 -4.09 -4.41
CA PRO A 185 27.85 -3.40 -5.61
C PRO A 185 29.38 -3.54 -5.72
N ALA A 186 29.90 -4.72 -6.11
CA ALA A 186 31.30 -4.84 -6.57
C ALA A 186 31.70 -6.20 -7.21
N ALA A 187 30.92 -7.28 -7.06
CA ALA A 187 31.39 -8.60 -7.53
C ALA A 187 30.91 -9.01 -8.93
N GLU A 188 29.92 -8.33 -9.53
CA GLU A 188 29.42 -8.63 -10.89
C GLU A 188 29.96 -7.67 -11.98
N ASN A 189 30.99 -6.88 -11.68
CA ASN A 189 31.82 -6.20 -12.71
C ASN A 189 33.18 -6.90 -12.92
N GLY A 190 33.28 -8.18 -12.57
CA GLY A 190 34.41 -9.03 -12.91
C GLY A 190 34.21 -9.67 -14.28
N LEU A 191 34.69 -9.00 -15.32
CA LEU A 191 35.07 -9.55 -16.63
C LEU A 191 34.96 -11.08 -16.76
N ARG A 192 33.97 -11.54 -17.53
CA ARG A 192 34.11 -12.71 -18.42
C ARG A 192 33.34 -12.46 -19.70
#